data_AF-A0A8J6Z9E4-F1
#
_entry.id   AF-A0A8J6Z9E4-F1
#
_cell.length_a   1.000
_cell.length_b   1.000
_cell.length_c   1.000
_cell.angle_alpha   90.00
_cell.angle_beta   90.00
_cell.angle_gamma   90.00
#
_symmetry.space_group_name_H-M   'P 1'
#
loop_
_entity.id
_entity.type
_entity.pdbx_description
1 polymer ?
#
loop_
_entity_poly.entity_id
_entity_poly.type
_entity_poly.pdbx_seq_one_letter_code
_entity_poly.pdbx_strand_id
1 'polypeptide(L)'
;MNFKMTGGANSQLYVHINQIRNLKNIIDAGARYRNKILESVAARHKISVAMLTYLYEGDFDGATIWDLLEDYFLGKIPDAVTEAVAH
;
A
#
# COMPACT_ATOMS: atom_id res chain seq x y z
N MET A 1 -8.79 10.16 17.55
CA MET A 1 -9.43 9.52 16.38
C MET A 1 -9.35 8.03 16.65
N ASN A 2 -10.48 7.37 16.80
CA ASN A 2 -10.50 5.94 17.16
C ASN A 2 -10.83 5.14 15.92
N PHE A 3 -10.02 4.11 15.66
CA PHE A 3 -10.10 3.25 14.49
C PHE A 3 -10.37 1.81 14.94
N LYS A 4 -11.31 1.14 14.27
CA LYS A 4 -11.59 -0.27 14.47
C LYS A 4 -11.85 -0.93 13.11
N MET A 5 -11.14 -2.02 12.84
CA MET A 5 -11.29 -2.84 11.65
C MET A 5 -11.68 -4.26 12.05
N THR A 6 -12.69 -4.80 11.39
CA THR A 6 -13.15 -6.19 11.57
C THR A 6 -13.03 -6.91 10.22
N GLY A 7 -12.18 -7.94 10.15
CA GLY A 7 -11.89 -8.70 8.94
C GLY A 7 -12.78 -9.94 8.79
N GLY A 8 -13.14 -10.27 7.54
CA GLY A 8 -14.01 -11.38 7.11
C GLY A 8 -14.67 -11.05 5.76
N ALA A 9 -15.43 -11.98 5.16
CA ALA A 9 -16.07 -11.85 3.84
C ALA A 9 -16.95 -10.59 3.64
N ASN A 10 -17.28 -9.88 4.74
CA ASN A 10 -17.97 -8.60 4.76
C ASN A 10 -17.20 -7.60 5.63
N SER A 11 -16.05 -7.11 5.15
CA SER A 11 -15.30 -6.09 5.89
C SER A 11 -16.10 -4.78 5.98
N GLN A 12 -16.22 -4.23 7.19
CA GLN A 12 -16.87 -2.95 7.44
C GLN A 12 -15.88 -2.00 8.13
N LEU A 13 -15.85 -0.75 7.67
CA LEU A 13 -14.98 0.31 8.19
C LEU A 13 -15.80 1.33 8.96
N TYR A 14 -15.52 1.48 10.26
CA TYR A 14 -16.15 2.50 11.10
C TYR A 14 -15.13 3.56 11.52
N VAL A 15 -15.45 4.84 11.26
CA VAL A 15 -14.59 5.98 11.61
C VAL A 15 -15.38 6.96 12.46
N HIS A 16 -14.93 7.16 13.70
CA HIS A 16 -15.52 8.14 14.61
C HIS A 16 -14.68 9.42 14.68
N ILE A 17 -15.31 10.56 14.38
CA ILE A 17 -14.65 11.86 14.27
C ILE A 17 -15.16 12.79 15.38
N ASN A 18 -14.29 13.06 16.35
CA ASN A 18 -14.65 13.89 17.51
C ASN A 18 -14.52 15.39 17.23
N GLN A 19 -13.76 15.80 16.23
CA GLN A 19 -13.34 17.20 16.04
C GLN A 19 -13.49 17.63 14.58
N ILE A 20 -14.70 18.08 14.22
CA ILE A 20 -15.07 18.50 12.85
C ILE A 20 -14.30 19.76 12.42
N ARG A 21 -13.92 20.63 13.36
CA ARG A 21 -13.21 21.89 13.06
C ARG A 21 -11.84 21.65 12.41
N ASN A 22 -11.14 20.58 12.79
CA ASN A 22 -9.86 20.21 12.17
C ASN A 22 -10.04 19.77 10.72
N LEU A 23 -11.13 19.07 10.41
CA LEU A 23 -11.45 18.68 9.03
C LEU A 23 -11.79 19.89 8.16
N LYS A 24 -12.54 20.85 8.69
CA LYS A 24 -12.81 22.13 7.98
C LYS A 24 -11.51 22.86 7.65
N ASN A 25 -10.61 23.02 8.63
CA ASN A 25 -9.31 23.65 8.40
C ASN A 25 -8.48 22.92 7.33
N ILE A 26 -8.56 21.59 7.26
CA ILE A 26 -7.89 20.78 6.23
C ILE A 26 -8.50 21.02 4.84
N ILE A 27 -9.83 21.09 4.75
CA ILE A 27 -10.55 21.38 3.50
C ILE A 27 -10.24 22.81 3.03
N ASP A 28 -10.26 23.77 3.95
CA ASP A 28 -10.01 25.19 3.68
C ASP A 28 -8.53 25.46 3.31
N ALA A 29 -7.60 24.60 3.75
CA ALA A 29 -6.19 24.64 3.36
C ALA A 29 -5.94 24.19 1.90
N GLY A 30 -6.98 23.77 1.17
CA GLY A 30 -6.91 23.45 -0.25
C GLY A 30 -6.01 22.27 -0.60
N ALA A 31 -5.24 22.38 -1.68
CA ALA A 31 -4.41 21.32 -2.29
C ALA A 31 -3.22 20.82 -1.44
N ARG A 32 -3.08 21.25 -0.18
CA ARG A 32 -1.97 20.86 0.71
C ARG A 32 -2.25 19.63 1.57
N TYR A 33 -3.48 19.12 1.56
CA TYR A 33 -3.80 17.90 2.29
C TYR A 33 -3.09 16.68 1.67
N ARG A 34 -2.30 16.00 2.49
CA ARG A 34 -1.65 14.73 2.15
C ARG A 34 -2.14 13.64 3.08
N ASN A 35 -2.89 12.69 2.53
CA ASN A 35 -3.37 11.54 3.28
C ASN A 35 -2.30 10.45 3.26
N LYS A 36 -1.51 10.38 4.34
CA LYS A 36 -0.45 9.38 4.49
C LYS A 36 -0.94 7.93 4.34
N ILE A 37 -2.19 7.64 4.72
CA ILE A 37 -2.77 6.30 4.55
C ILE A 37 -2.94 6.02 3.05
N LEU A 38 -3.60 6.92 2.31
CA LEU A 38 -3.78 6.78 0.87
C LEU A 38 -2.45 6.74 0.12
N GLU A 39 -1.48 7.58 0.48
CA GLU A 39 -0.13 7.56 -0.09
C GLU A 39 0.54 6.21 0.15
N SER A 40 0.42 5.65 1.36
CA SER A 40 1.01 4.35 1.67
C SER A 40 0.30 3.18 0.96
N VAL A 41 -1.00 3.29 0.70
CA VAL A 41 -1.76 2.31 -0.08
C VAL A 41 -1.33 2.38 -1.55
N ALA A 42 -1.22 3.59 -2.10
CA ALA A 42 -0.75 3.81 -3.46
C ALA A 42 0.70 3.30 -3.65
N ALA A 43 1.59 3.58 -2.70
CA ALA A 43 2.97 3.11 -2.74
C ALA A 43 3.04 1.58 -2.73
N ARG A 44 2.32 0.91 -1.82
CA ARG A 44 2.25 -0.56 -1.77
C ARG A 44 1.66 -1.15 -3.05
N HIS A 45 0.64 -0.51 -3.62
CA HIS A 45 0.07 -0.93 -4.89
C HIS A 45 1.11 -0.90 -6.02
N LYS A 46 1.87 0.19 -6.15
CA LYS A 46 2.95 0.30 -7.14
C LYS A 46 4.00 -0.80 -6.97
N ILE A 47 4.43 -1.06 -5.73
CA ILE A 47 5.38 -2.11 -5.43
C ILE A 47 4.82 -3.48 -5.81
N SER A 48 3.57 -3.79 -5.47
CA SER A 48 2.93 -5.06 -5.86
C SER A 48 2.88 -5.23 -7.38
N VAL A 49 2.58 -4.16 -8.12
CA VAL A 49 2.56 -4.20 -9.60
C VAL A 49 3.96 -4.49 -10.13
N ALA A 50 4.97 -3.75 -9.66
CA ALA A 50 6.36 -3.94 -10.09
C ALA A 50 6.90 -5.34 -9.71
N MET A 51 6.52 -5.88 -8.54
CA MET A 51 6.87 -7.24 -8.14
C MET A 51 6.25 -8.28 -9.07
N LEU A 52 4.97 -8.12 -9.42
CA LEU A 52 4.31 -9.01 -10.39
C LEU A 52 4.97 -8.94 -11.76
N THR A 53 5.29 -7.74 -12.25
CA THR A 53 6.04 -7.55 -13.49
C THR A 53 7.39 -8.27 -13.44
N TYR A 54 8.15 -8.09 -12.37
CA TYR A 54 9.42 -8.77 -12.15
C TYR A 54 9.30 -10.30 -12.19
N LEU A 55 8.26 -10.87 -11.56
CA LEU A 55 8.03 -12.31 -11.56
C LEU A 55 7.59 -12.86 -12.92
N TYR A 56 6.79 -12.12 -13.69
CA TYR A 56 6.28 -12.57 -14.98
C TYR A 56 7.24 -12.36 -16.15
N GLU A 57 8.08 -11.32 -16.07
CA GLU A 57 9.11 -11.04 -17.08
C GLU A 57 10.43 -11.76 -16.79
N GLY A 58 10.66 -12.12 -15.52
CA GLY A 58 11.79 -12.95 -15.13
C GLY A 58 11.58 -14.41 -15.53
N ASP A 59 12.59 -15.00 -16.16
CA ASP A 59 12.61 -16.41 -16.54
C ASP A 59 12.94 -17.30 -15.32
N PHE A 60 12.08 -17.25 -14.30
CA PHE A 60 12.22 -17.97 -13.05
C PHE A 60 11.50 -19.32 -13.10
N ASP A 61 12.08 -20.33 -12.45
CA ASP A 61 11.35 -21.56 -12.21
C ASP A 61 10.29 -21.40 -11.10
N GLY A 62 9.38 -22.37 -11.01
CA GLY A 62 8.28 -22.31 -10.06
C GLY A 62 8.73 -22.23 -8.60
N ALA A 63 9.84 -22.88 -8.23
CA ALA A 63 10.35 -22.86 -6.86
C ALA A 63 10.89 -21.45 -6.51
N THR A 64 11.66 -20.86 -7.41
CA THR A 64 12.21 -19.51 -7.29
C THR A 64 11.09 -18.47 -7.19
N ILE A 65 10.00 -18.63 -7.96
CA ILE A 65 8.83 -17.75 -7.84
C ILE A 65 8.21 -17.81 -6.44
N TRP A 66 8.08 -19.00 -5.85
CA TRP A 66 7.55 -19.15 -4.49
C TRP A 66 8.45 -18.50 -3.44
N ASP A 67 9.76 -18.70 -3.53
CA ASP A 67 10.72 -18.08 -2.62
C ASP A 67 10.67 -16.54 -2.72
N LEU A 68 10.62 -16.01 -3.94
CA LEU A 68 10.50 -14.57 -4.19
C LEU A 68 9.17 -13.99 -3.66
N LEU A 69 8.08 -14.74 -3.78
CA LEU A 69 6.78 -14.34 -3.22
C LEU A 69 6.81 -14.35 -1.69
N GLU A 70 7.38 -15.39 -1.07
CA GLU A 70 7.51 -15.47 0.38
C GLU A 70 8.34 -14.29 0.92
N ASP A 71 9.50 -14.04 0.32
CA ASP A 71 10.37 -12.92 0.68
C ASP A 71 9.66 -11.58 0.53
N TYR A 72 8.86 -11.40 -0.54
CA TYR A 72 8.04 -10.20 -0.72
C TYR A 72 7.03 -9.99 0.41
N PHE A 73 6.31 -11.04 0.83
CA PHE A 73 5.37 -10.94 1.95
C PHE A 73 6.06 -10.73 3.30
N LEU A 74 7.31 -11.18 3.45
CA LEU A 74 8.17 -10.88 4.60
C LEU A 74 8.81 -9.49 4.54
N GLY A 75 8.56 -8.73 3.47
CA GLY A 75 9.02 -7.35 3.30
C GLY A 75 10.41 -7.21 2.67
N LYS A 76 10.98 -8.29 2.13
CA LYS A 76 12.20 -8.24 1.32
C LYS A 76 11.81 -7.99 -0.14
N ILE A 77 12.25 -6.87 -0.69
CA ILE A 77 11.91 -6.46 -2.05
C ILE A 77 13.18 -6.51 -2.89
N PRO A 78 13.18 -7.16 -4.07
CA PRO A 78 14.33 -7.16 -4.96
C PRO A 78 14.74 -5.75 -5.39
N ASP A 79 16.03 -5.52 -5.62
CA ASP A 79 16.55 -4.20 -6.03
C ASP A 79 15.90 -3.73 -7.34
N ALA A 80 15.70 -4.63 -8.31
CA ALA A 80 15.04 -4.35 -9.58
C ALA A 80 13.62 -3.76 -9.40
N VAL A 81 12.87 -4.24 -8.41
CA VAL A 81 11.53 -3.75 -8.08
C VAL A 81 11.60 -2.38 -7.40
N THR A 82 12.61 -2.17 -6.56
CA THR A 82 12.84 -0.88 -5.87
C THR A 82 13.22 0.21 -6.86
N GLU A 83 14.10 -0.10 -7.83
CA GLU A 83 14.50 0.80 -8.91
C GLU A 83 13.30 1.14 -9.83
N ALA A 84 12.47 0.15 -10.17
CA ALA A 84 11.29 0.36 -11.02
C ALA A 84 10.24 1.32 -10.41
N VAL A 85 10.15 1.39 -9.07
CA VAL A 85 9.19 2.25 -8.35
C VAL A 85 9.79 3.61 -7.97
N ALA A 86 11.10 3.79 -8.09
CA ALA A 86 11.80 5.04 -7.78
C ALA A 86 11.59 6.14 -8.85
N HIS A 87 11.10 5.77 -10.03
CA HIS A 87 10.75 6.65 -11.14
C HIS A 87 9.24 6.99 -11.18
#